data_AF-A0A7J6I6U5-F1
#
_entry.id   AF-A0A7J6I6U5-F1
#
_cell.length_a   1.000
_cell.length_b   1.000
_cell.length_c   1.000
_cell.angle_alpha   90.00
_cell.angle_beta   90.00
_cell.angle_gamma   90.00
#
_symmetry.space_group_name_H-M   'P 1'
#
loop_
_entity.id
_entity.type
_entity.pdbx_description
1 polymer ?
#
loop_
_entity_poly.entity_id
_entity_poly.type
_entity_poly.pdbx_seq_one_letter_code
_entity_poly.pdbx_strand_id
1 'polypeptide(L)' 'MYTEFDHLDVPIGGEDCAIIRKMIVSPREFSFPVKDHQKLGKELDLLDFDLALVESGSKLYYLKNEAVMLEIALIN' A
#
# COMPACT_ATOMS: atom_id res chain seq x y z
N MET A 1 1.38 24.56 -17.50
CA MET A 1 0.44 23.70 -18.23
C MET A 1 -0.72 23.49 -17.28
N TYR A 2 -1.72 24.38 -17.33
CA TYR A 2 -2.88 24.27 -16.45
C TYR A 2 -3.78 23.19 -17.05
N THR A 3 -3.80 22.02 -16.42
CA THR A 3 -4.81 21.00 -16.69
C THR A 3 -6.17 21.55 -16.25
N GLU A 4 -7.22 21.18 -16.98
CA GLU A 4 -8.50 21.89 -16.94
C GLU A 4 -9.13 21.99 -15.53
N PHE A 5 -9.35 23.25 -15.12
CA PHE A 5 -10.22 23.77 -14.04
C PHE A 5 -10.06 23.18 -12.63
N ASP A 6 -9.09 23.72 -11.88
CA ASP A 6 -9.03 23.57 -10.43
C ASP A 6 -10.29 24.20 -9.78
N HIS A 7 -11.10 23.39 -9.10
CA HIS A 7 -12.22 23.87 -8.30
C HIS A 7 -11.71 24.81 -7.19
N LEU A 8 -12.48 25.84 -6.81
CA LEU A 8 -12.07 26.86 -5.83
C LEU A 8 -11.56 26.29 -4.49
N ASP A 9 -12.08 25.13 -4.10
CA ASP A 9 -11.73 24.46 -2.85
C ASP A 9 -10.53 23.49 -2.95
N VAL A 10 -9.84 23.45 -4.10
CA VAL A 10 -8.61 22.68 -4.29
C VAL A 10 -7.45 23.45 -3.66
N PRO A 11 -6.70 22.85 -2.70
CA PRO A 11 -5.54 23.51 -2.13
C PRO A 11 -4.47 23.73 -3.19
N ILE A 12 -3.93 24.94 -3.23
CA ILE A 12 -2.88 25.33 -4.18
C ILE A 12 -1.54 24.83 -3.65
N GLY A 13 -0.84 24.02 -4.45
CA GLY A 13 0.50 23.54 -4.15
C GLY A 13 0.70 22.07 -4.53
N GLY A 14 1.81 21.50 -4.07
CA GLY A 14 2.13 20.08 -4.24
C GLY A 14 1.46 19.19 -3.19
N GLU A 15 1.93 17.95 -3.07
CA GLU A 15 1.42 16.96 -2.10
C GLU A 15 1.45 17.47 -0.65
N ASP A 16 2.47 18.26 -0.29
CA ASP A 16 2.61 18.85 1.06
C ASP A 16 1.47 19.82 1.42
N CYS A 17 0.72 20.32 0.43
CA CYS A 17 -0.42 21.20 0.63
C CYS A 17 -1.76 20.45 0.71
N ALA A 18 -1.74 19.10 0.64
CA ALA A 18 -2.95 18.29 0.76
C ALA A 18 -3.61 18.48 2.13
N ILE A 19 -4.95 18.59 2.13
CA ILE A 19 -5.74 18.80 3.35
C ILE A 19 -6.46 17.50 3.72
N ILE A 20 -6.25 17.02 4.96
CA ILE A 20 -7.02 15.91 5.52
C ILE A 20 -8.49 16.34 5.67
N ARG A 21 -9.38 15.77 4.86
CA ARG A 21 -10.82 16.09 4.93
C ARG A 21 -11.52 15.41 6.09
N LYS A 22 -11.14 14.18 6.41
CA LYS A 22 -11.76 13.38 7.49
C LYS A 22 -10.85 12.24 7.92
N MET A 23 -10.80 11.99 9.23
CA MET A 23 -10.22 10.80 9.83
C MET A 23 -11.33 10.07 10.59
N ILE A 24 -11.62 8.82 10.25
CA ILE A 24 -12.73 8.05 10.84
C ILE A 24 -12.31 7.36 12.14
N VAL A 25 -11.06 6.90 12.18
CA VAL A 25 -10.49 6.12 13.29
C VAL A 25 -9.06 6.57 13.56
N SER A 26 -8.58 6.33 14.78
CA SER A 26 -7.17 6.55 15.14
C SER A 26 -6.30 5.39 14.64
N PRO A 27 -5.02 5.65 14.31
CA PRO A 27 -4.04 4.59 14.07
C PRO A 27 -3.95 3.64 15.27
N ARG A 28 -3.66 2.36 14.99
CA ARG A 28 -3.52 1.34 16.02
C ARG A 28 -2.22 1.54 16.81
N GLU A 29 -2.32 1.46 18.13
CA GLU A 29 -1.15 1.37 19.00
C GLU A 29 -0.69 -0.09 19.16
N PHE A 30 0.62 -0.31 19.07
CA PHE A 30 1.23 -1.62 19.22
C PHE A 30 2.20 -1.60 20.39
N SER A 31 2.13 -2.62 21.24
CA SER A 31 3.06 -2.80 22.36
C SER A 31 4.37 -3.51 21.95
N PHE A 32 4.63 -3.63 20.65
CA PHE A 32 5.77 -4.34 20.07
C PHE A 32 6.28 -3.64 18.81
N PRO A 33 7.55 -3.86 18.41
CA PRO A 33 8.08 -3.32 17.15
C PRO A 33 7.33 -3.85 15.94
N VAL A 34 6.75 -2.95 15.15
CA VAL A 34 5.96 -3.30 13.96
C VAL A 34 6.91 -3.64 12.80
N LYS A 35 6.65 -4.76 12.11
CA LYS A 35 7.35 -5.14 10.88
C LYS A 35 6.65 -4.49 9.68
N ASP A 36 7.43 -4.09 8.67
CA ASP A 36 6.85 -3.70 7.39
C ASP A 36 6.22 -4.90 6.67
N HIS A 37 5.39 -4.61 5.67
CA HIS A 37 4.63 -5.64 4.96
C HIS A 37 5.50 -6.62 4.16
N GLN A 38 6.65 -6.18 3.64
CA GLN A 38 7.54 -7.06 2.85
C GLN A 38 8.21 -8.08 3.77
N LYS A 39 8.77 -7.61 4.88
CA LYS A 39 9.37 -8.47 5.89
C LYS A 39 8.36 -9.45 6.48
N LEU A 40 7.19 -8.95 6.89
CA LEU A 40 6.13 -9.80 7.44
C LEU A 40 5.66 -10.84 6.43
N GLY A 41 5.43 -10.44 5.18
CA GLY A 41 5.00 -11.34 4.11
C GLY A 41 6.05 -12.40 3.76
N LYS A 42 7.35 -12.06 3.77
CA LYS A 42 8.43 -13.03 3.54
C LYS A 42 8.56 -14.04 4.68
N GLU A 43 8.51 -13.58 5.93
CA GLU A 43 8.63 -14.45 7.12
C GLU A 43 7.45 -15.43 7.26
N LEU A 44 6.26 -15.05 6.78
CA LEU A 44 5.07 -15.90 6.76
C LEU A 44 4.94 -16.74 5.49
N ASP A 45 5.94 -16.72 4.59
CA ASP A 45 5.88 -17.38 3.28
C ASP A 45 4.66 -16.98 2.42
N LEU A 46 4.22 -15.73 2.54
CA LEU A 46 3.07 -15.17 1.83
C LEU A 46 3.45 -14.39 0.57
N LEU A 47 4.66 -13.83 0.53
CA LEU A 47 5.14 -13.00 -0.58
C LEU A 47 6.48 -13.53 -1.09
N ASP A 48 6.60 -13.71 -2.40
CA ASP A 48 7.85 -14.10 -3.07
C ASP A 48 8.39 -12.99 -3.95
N PHE A 49 9.35 -12.22 -3.41
CA PHE A 49 10.04 -11.15 -4.13
C PHE A 49 11.23 -11.65 -4.94
N ASP A 50 11.87 -12.73 -4.50
CA ASP A 50 13.11 -13.23 -5.10
C ASP A 50 12.78 -13.89 -6.46
N LEU A 51 11.73 -14.72 -6.51
CA LEU A 51 11.23 -15.30 -7.76
C LEU A 51 10.71 -14.23 -8.72
N ALA A 52 9.93 -13.27 -8.21
CA ALA A 52 9.38 -12.19 -9.03
C ALA A 52 10.46 -11.29 -9.62
N LEU A 53 11.54 -11.02 -8.87
CA LEU A 53 12.66 -10.24 -9.38
C LEU A 53 13.35 -10.93 -10.56
N VAL A 54 13.50 -12.26 -10.51
CA VAL A 54 14.13 -13.04 -11.57
C VAL A 54 13.25 -13.11 -12.82
N GLU A 55 11.94 -13.37 -12.66
CA GLU A 55 11.06 -13.64 -13.80
C GLU A 55 10.42 -12.39 -14.39
N SER A 56 10.06 -11.43 -13.54
CA SER A 56 9.22 -10.29 -13.91
C SER A 56 9.89 -8.93 -13.69
N GLY A 57 11.07 -8.91 -13.03
CA GLY A 57 11.83 -7.71 -12.73
C GLY A 57 11.45 -7.04 -11.41
N SER A 58 12.07 -5.88 -11.14
CA SER A 58 11.92 -5.18 -9.85
C SER A 58 10.51 -4.64 -9.63
N LYS A 59 10.10 -4.51 -8.35
CA LYS A 59 8.80 -3.97 -7.88
C LYS A 59 7.62 -4.93 -8.00
N LEU A 60 7.86 -6.20 -8.31
CA LEU A 60 6.84 -7.24 -8.36
C LEU A 60 7.09 -8.29 -7.28
N TYR A 61 6.03 -9.03 -6.94
CA TYR A 61 6.04 -10.16 -6.01
C TYR A 61 4.93 -11.15 -6.37
N TYR A 62 5.12 -12.42 -6.06
CA TYR A 62 4.06 -13.42 -6.10
C TYR A 62 3.35 -13.52 -4.75
N LEU A 63 2.02 -13.63 -4.77
CA LEU A 63 1.22 -14.02 -3.61
C LEU A 63 1.27 -15.55 -3.45
N LYS A 64 1.42 -16.00 -2.20
CA LYS A 64 1.48 -17.42 -1.82
C LYS A 64 0.52 -17.71 -0.66
N ASN A 65 0.13 -18.97 -0.55
CA ASN A 65 -0.64 -19.51 0.58
C ASN A 65 -1.89 -18.66 0.90
N GLU A 66 -2.07 -18.26 2.17
CA GLU A 66 -3.23 -17.50 2.63
C GLU A 66 -3.34 -16.11 1.98
N ALA A 67 -2.25 -15.53 1.46
CA ALA A 67 -2.30 -14.23 0.81
C ALA A 67 -3.01 -14.28 -0.55
N VAL A 68 -3.00 -15.43 -1.23
CA VAL A 68 -3.83 -15.64 -2.44
C VAL A 68 -5.31 -15.58 -2.08
N MET A 69 -5.69 -16.25 -0.99
CA MET A 69 -7.07 -16.23 -0.51
C MET A 69 -7.49 -14.84 -0.04
N LEU A 70 -6.58 -14.11 0.60
CA LEU A 70 -6.82 -12.73 1.02
C LEU A 70 -7.10 -11.81 -0.17
N GLU A 71 -6.29 -11.88 -1.23
CA GLU A 71 -6.51 -11.06 -2.43
C GLU A 71 -7.85 -11.37 -3.09
N ILE A 72 -8.18 -12.66 -3.23
CA ILE A 72 -9.48 -13.10 -3.76
C ILE A 72 -10.62 -12.59 -2.89
N ALA A 73 -10.46 -12.56 -1.56
CA ALA A 73 -11.47 -12.07 -0.63
C ALA A 73 -11.62 -10.53 -0.64
N LEU A 74 -10.60 -9.78 -1.06
CA LEU A 74 -10.67 -8.33 -1.20
C LEU A 74 -11.30 -7.90 -2.53
N ILE A 75 -11.07 -8.70 -3.59
CA ILE A 75 -11.62 -8.43 -4.92
C ILE A 75 -13.13 -8.76 -5.01
N ASN A 76 -13.58 -9.79 -4.30
CA ASN A 76 -14.98 -10.27 -4.34
C ASN A 76 -15.88 -9.62 -3.28
#